data_AF-A0A2E4FBG1-F1
#
_entry.id   AF-A0A2E4FBG1-F1
#
_cell.length_a   1.000
_cell.length_b   1.000
_cell.length_c   1.000
_cell.angle_alpha   90.00
_cell.angle_beta   90.00
_cell.angle_gamma   90.00
#
_symmetry.space_group_name_H-M   'P 1'
#
loop_
_entity.id
_entity.type
_entity.pdbx_description
1 polymer ?
#
loop_
_entity_poly.entity_id
_entity_poly.type
_entity_poly.pdbx_seq_one_letter_code
_entity_poly.pdbx_strand_id
1 'polypeptide(L)'
;MVLVAWAVSLDPIGAREVQAHGIWGHIHVTGWAIEELPEGDLKEFLSEPEVLNAALFGGSFPDSGYFPIQGKNDENARAYAEFTHWEPFIQRFVEWIRTEDPPPWDNLHSRKRVAFLLGCASHGLQDELFDSLYLDLTAHHEGGDQDSVDPGTDGFLALEGQLRFVPEPWIPLDTLQELYAELDADITPELIENASEAMTSLYVNETFGWELAASLGESYEEQLPWSRAHFMDPKVMGSLASEIAPTMGYIQAIWERLHEGLDADSTVVATMPPSFTELATGAVDGYGTRVSWVYGVGVQKDSAQVTCVDAGGAPISGALKGSRWGPEFTRLHSFEPAEDLLIEGAMTCGLEPGLTRIDDLSSALAHEWTARVPCWTPEMMICVEPEPEPEPEPEVEPEVEPEAETPTTSASKSDGCSGGGRAADWGALSLITYLGLWALRRGRRLKPEPS
;
A
#
# COMPACT_ATOMS: atom_id res chain seq x y z
N MET A 1 30.81 -47.97 21.18
CA MET A 1 30.71 -47.00 20.07
C MET A 1 29.50 -46.14 20.38
N VAL A 2 29.71 -44.98 20.99
CA VAL A 2 28.65 -44.08 21.48
C VAL A 2 28.42 -43.04 20.39
N LEU A 3 27.24 -43.06 19.77
CA LEU A 3 26.77 -42.03 18.85
C LEU A 3 26.27 -40.85 19.70
N VAL A 4 27.06 -39.78 19.74
CA VAL A 4 26.68 -38.50 20.31
C VAL A 4 25.91 -37.76 19.22
N ALA A 5 24.59 -37.71 19.35
CA ALA A 5 23.72 -36.86 18.54
C ALA A 5 23.86 -35.42 19.04
N TRP A 6 24.43 -34.55 18.22
CA TRP A 6 24.36 -33.11 18.42
C TRP A 6 22.98 -32.65 17.99
N ALA A 7 22.09 -32.45 18.96
CA ALA A 7 20.90 -31.62 18.77
C ALA A 7 21.36 -30.16 18.79
N VAL A 8 21.44 -29.54 17.61
CA VAL A 8 21.56 -28.08 17.51
C VAL A 8 20.19 -27.53 17.91
N SER A 9 20.12 -26.94 19.09
CA SER A 9 19.00 -26.10 19.51
C SER A 9 18.97 -24.90 18.58
N LEU A 10 18.01 -24.85 17.67
CA LEU A 10 17.64 -23.60 17.02
C LEU A 10 16.87 -22.81 18.08
N ASP A 11 17.57 -21.92 18.78
CA ASP A 11 16.89 -20.88 19.54
C ASP A 11 16.04 -20.06 18.54
N PRO A 12 14.81 -19.67 18.92
CA PRO A 12 14.02 -18.75 18.12
C PRO A 12 14.79 -17.43 18.08
N ILE A 13 15.43 -17.17 16.94
CA ILE A 13 15.97 -15.86 16.61
C ILE A 13 14.79 -14.91 16.73
N GLY A 14 14.85 -14.01 17.72
CA GLY A 14 13.87 -12.96 17.86
C GLY A 14 13.94 -12.08 16.63
N ALA A 15 13.00 -12.27 15.72
CA ALA A 15 12.70 -11.31 14.69
C ALA A 15 12.27 -10.04 15.42
N ARG A 16 13.07 -8.98 15.30
CA ARG A 16 12.56 -7.62 15.49
C ARG A 16 12.11 -7.21 14.10
N GLU A 17 10.81 -7.40 13.87
CA GLU A 17 10.12 -7.13 12.63
C GLU A 17 9.90 -5.62 12.49
N VAL A 18 10.59 -5.04 11.52
CA VAL A 18 10.01 -4.02 10.66
C VAL A 18 10.05 -4.65 9.27
N GLN A 19 9.13 -5.57 9.01
CA GLN A 19 8.69 -5.83 7.64
C GLN A 19 7.46 -4.95 7.53
N ALA A 20 7.51 -3.86 6.77
CA ALA A 20 6.30 -3.15 6.38
C ALA A 20 5.65 -3.90 5.21
N HIS A 21 4.41 -3.50 4.86
CA HIS A 21 3.58 -3.93 3.74
C HIS A 21 4.09 -5.13 2.89
N GLY A 22 3.24 -6.13 2.65
CA GLY A 22 3.63 -7.32 1.85
C GLY A 22 4.27 -7.01 0.48
N ILE A 23 5.36 -7.73 0.14
CA ILE A 23 6.19 -7.54 -1.07
C ILE A 23 5.36 -7.63 -2.36
N TRP A 24 4.42 -8.58 -2.44
CA TRP A 24 3.56 -8.71 -3.62
C TRP A 24 2.65 -7.50 -3.75
N GLY A 25 2.12 -7.01 -2.65
CA GLY A 25 1.44 -5.75 -2.55
C GLY A 25 2.21 -4.61 -3.19
N HIS A 26 3.47 -4.39 -2.81
CA HIS A 26 4.29 -3.32 -3.38
C HIS A 26 4.47 -3.42 -4.90
N ILE A 27 4.79 -4.62 -5.40
CA ILE A 27 4.94 -4.87 -6.83
C ILE A 27 3.64 -4.52 -7.57
N HIS A 28 2.50 -4.95 -7.01
CA HIS A 28 1.21 -4.82 -7.68
C HIS A 28 0.64 -3.41 -7.63
N VAL A 29 0.71 -2.73 -6.48
CA VAL A 29 0.30 -1.33 -6.37
C VAL A 29 1.16 -0.45 -7.27
N THR A 30 2.47 -0.70 -7.34
CA THR A 30 3.37 -0.01 -8.28
C THR A 30 2.94 -0.25 -9.73
N GLY A 31 2.69 -1.51 -10.12
CA GLY A 31 2.25 -1.83 -11.47
C GLY A 31 0.88 -1.25 -11.83
N TRP A 32 -0.09 -1.28 -10.91
CA TRP A 32 -1.41 -0.66 -11.07
C TRP A 32 -1.30 0.85 -11.22
N ALA A 33 -0.50 1.52 -10.39
CA ALA A 33 -0.28 2.95 -10.48
C ALA A 33 0.32 3.36 -11.84
N ILE A 34 1.24 2.56 -12.38
CA ILE A 34 1.83 2.79 -13.71
C ILE A 34 0.79 2.61 -14.82
N GLU A 35 -0.07 1.59 -14.74
CA GLU A 35 -1.15 1.39 -15.73
C GLU A 35 -2.15 2.54 -15.75
N GLU A 36 -2.47 3.10 -14.57
CA GLU A 36 -3.41 4.21 -14.39
C GLU A 36 -2.84 5.60 -14.73
N LEU A 37 -1.53 5.69 -15.04
CA LEU A 37 -0.92 6.96 -15.43
C LEU A 37 -1.70 7.63 -16.59
N PRO A 38 -1.84 8.96 -16.58
CA PRO A 38 -2.40 9.69 -17.70
C PRO A 38 -1.51 9.51 -18.95
N GLU A 39 -2.10 9.60 -20.13
CA GLU A 39 -1.36 9.59 -21.39
C GLU A 39 -0.33 10.75 -21.43
N GLY A 40 0.91 10.44 -21.80
CA GLY A 40 2.02 11.40 -21.84
C GLY A 40 3.38 10.73 -21.76
N ASP A 41 4.44 11.54 -21.69
CA ASP A 41 5.83 11.10 -21.79
C ASP A 41 6.19 10.05 -20.73
N LEU A 42 5.71 10.19 -19.49
CA LEU A 42 5.97 9.25 -18.41
C LEU A 42 5.32 7.87 -18.65
N LYS A 43 4.08 7.85 -19.13
CA LYS A 43 3.39 6.59 -19.48
C LYS A 43 4.06 5.93 -20.68
N GLU A 44 4.43 6.70 -21.70
CA GLU A 44 5.18 6.19 -22.86
C GLU A 44 6.53 5.61 -22.42
N PHE A 45 7.26 6.32 -21.55
CA PHE A 45 8.54 5.90 -20.99
C PHE A 45 8.44 4.55 -20.28
N LEU A 46 7.42 4.37 -19.42
CA LEU A 46 7.20 3.14 -18.66
C LEU A 46 6.51 2.02 -19.45
N SER A 47 6.06 2.28 -20.69
CA SER A 47 5.40 1.27 -21.52
C SER A 47 6.35 0.22 -22.09
N GLU A 48 7.66 0.47 -22.08
CA GLU A 48 8.66 -0.50 -22.55
C GLU A 48 8.83 -1.64 -21.52
N PRO A 49 8.70 -2.91 -21.92
CA PRO A 49 8.66 -4.03 -20.98
C PRO A 49 9.86 -4.11 -20.01
N GLU A 50 11.08 -3.85 -20.49
CA GLU A 50 12.27 -3.89 -19.63
C GLU A 50 12.34 -2.71 -18.65
N VAL A 51 11.76 -1.57 -19.02
CA VAL A 51 11.69 -0.37 -18.17
C VAL A 51 10.62 -0.58 -17.10
N LEU A 52 9.44 -1.07 -17.48
CA LEU A 52 8.40 -1.49 -16.55
C LEU A 52 8.94 -2.54 -15.56
N ASN A 53 9.64 -3.56 -16.04
CA ASN A 53 10.25 -4.58 -15.18
C ASN A 53 11.19 -3.98 -14.12
N ALA A 54 11.99 -2.99 -14.50
CA ALA A 54 12.89 -2.31 -13.55
C ALA A 54 12.12 -1.52 -12.48
N ALA A 55 11.00 -0.89 -12.83
CA ALA A 55 10.11 -0.26 -11.84
C ALA A 55 9.46 -1.27 -10.90
N LEU A 56 8.92 -2.36 -11.44
CA LEU A 56 8.31 -3.43 -10.66
C LEU A 56 9.32 -4.07 -9.70
N PHE A 57 10.54 -4.35 -10.17
CA PHE A 57 11.60 -4.89 -9.31
C PHE A 57 12.05 -3.87 -8.25
N GLY A 58 12.18 -2.60 -8.64
CA GLY A 58 12.45 -1.49 -7.71
C GLY A 58 11.40 -1.38 -6.60
N GLY A 59 10.13 -1.70 -6.90
CA GLY A 59 9.05 -1.79 -5.92
C GLY A 59 9.20 -2.93 -4.91
N SER A 60 9.98 -3.97 -5.20
CA SER A 60 10.28 -5.05 -4.24
C SER A 60 11.65 -4.92 -3.59
N PHE A 61 12.54 -4.12 -4.16
CA PHE A 61 13.95 -4.10 -3.80
C PHE A 61 14.24 -3.67 -2.37
N PRO A 62 13.58 -2.65 -1.78
CA PRO A 62 13.89 -2.23 -0.41
C PRO A 62 13.75 -3.38 0.60
N ASP A 63 12.80 -4.30 0.38
CA ASP A 63 12.59 -5.48 1.22
C ASP A 63 13.64 -6.59 1.06
N SER A 64 14.49 -6.54 0.03
CA SER A 64 15.45 -7.62 -0.22
C SER A 64 16.38 -7.83 0.97
N GLY A 65 16.67 -6.77 1.73
CA GLY A 65 17.57 -6.85 2.88
C GLY A 65 16.97 -7.46 4.15
N TYR A 66 15.67 -7.78 4.17
CA TYR A 66 15.03 -8.51 5.28
C TYR A 66 15.08 -10.03 5.11
N PHE A 67 15.46 -10.53 3.93
CA PHE A 67 15.58 -11.97 3.71
C PHE A 67 16.77 -12.56 4.47
N PRO A 68 16.60 -13.77 5.04
CA PRO A 68 17.58 -14.34 5.95
C PRO A 68 18.91 -14.63 5.25
N ILE A 69 19.93 -13.87 5.60
CA ILE A 69 21.33 -14.09 5.23
C ILE A 69 22.20 -14.23 6.47
N GLN A 70 23.40 -14.80 6.33
CA GLN A 70 24.16 -15.27 7.50
C GLN A 70 25.00 -14.17 8.18
N GLY A 71 24.84 -14.00 9.49
CA GLY A 71 25.76 -13.25 10.36
C GLY A 71 25.72 -11.74 10.12
N LYS A 72 26.89 -11.08 10.08
CA LYS A 72 27.01 -9.61 9.87
C LYS A 72 26.36 -9.13 8.58
N ASN A 73 26.23 -10.00 7.60
CA ASN A 73 25.54 -9.67 6.36
C ASN A 73 24.08 -9.31 6.63
N ASP A 74 23.42 -9.96 7.59
CA ASP A 74 22.03 -9.67 7.99
C ASP A 74 21.87 -8.22 8.50
N GLU A 75 22.79 -7.76 9.36
CA GLU A 75 22.78 -6.38 9.87
C GLU A 75 23.04 -5.36 8.76
N ASN A 76 24.02 -5.62 7.89
CA ASN A 76 24.34 -4.72 6.78
C ASN A 76 23.23 -4.69 5.72
N ALA A 77 22.55 -5.82 5.49
CA ALA A 77 21.45 -5.90 4.55
C ALA A 77 20.23 -5.14 5.05
N ARG A 78 19.90 -5.29 6.34
CA ARG A 78 18.90 -4.44 6.98
C ARG A 78 19.28 -2.96 6.90
N ALA A 79 20.55 -2.61 7.08
CA ALA A 79 20.98 -1.22 7.01
C ALA A 79 20.70 -0.56 5.64
N TYR A 80 21.00 -1.23 4.52
CA TYR A 80 20.65 -0.67 3.22
C TYR A 80 19.16 -0.73 2.96
N ALA A 81 18.48 -1.82 3.36
CA ALA A 81 17.04 -1.97 3.22
C ALA A 81 16.35 -0.77 3.87
N GLU A 82 16.53 -0.60 5.18
CA GLU A 82 15.98 0.51 5.96
C GLU A 82 16.27 1.87 5.31
N PHE A 83 17.49 2.13 4.87
CA PHE A 83 17.81 3.40 4.21
C PHE A 83 17.01 3.61 2.91
N THR A 84 16.82 2.55 2.13
CA THR A 84 16.14 2.57 0.82
C THR A 84 14.65 2.92 0.91
N HIS A 85 13.99 2.60 2.02
CA HIS A 85 12.55 2.88 2.22
C HIS A 85 12.25 4.39 2.33
N TRP A 86 13.20 5.18 2.83
CA TRP A 86 12.91 6.53 3.30
C TRP A 86 13.24 7.64 2.29
N GLU A 87 12.52 8.76 2.41
CA GLU A 87 12.70 9.90 1.49
C GLU A 87 14.15 10.37 1.31
N PRO A 88 15.00 10.44 2.35
CA PRO A 88 16.39 10.88 2.16
C PRO A 88 17.14 10.08 1.09
N PHE A 89 16.90 8.78 0.98
CA PHE A 89 17.47 7.96 -0.10
C PHE A 89 16.89 8.34 -1.46
N ILE A 90 15.56 8.48 -1.56
CA ILE A 90 14.88 8.85 -2.81
C ILE A 90 15.34 10.22 -3.31
N GLN A 91 15.42 11.22 -2.42
CA GLN A 91 15.92 12.55 -2.75
C GLN A 91 17.38 12.49 -3.24
N ARG A 92 18.24 11.72 -2.55
CA ARG A 92 19.63 11.55 -2.97
C ARG A 92 19.75 10.89 -4.34
N PHE A 93 18.91 9.89 -4.61
CA PHE A 93 18.90 9.22 -5.91
C PHE A 93 18.37 10.16 -7.02
N VAL A 94 17.34 10.96 -6.75
CA VAL A 94 16.89 12.03 -7.66
C VAL A 94 18.04 13.00 -7.97
N GLU A 95 18.78 13.48 -6.96
CA GLU A 95 19.93 14.37 -7.13
C GLU A 95 21.05 13.73 -7.94
N TRP A 96 21.32 12.45 -7.68
CA TRP A 96 22.31 11.67 -8.41
C TRP A 96 21.93 11.57 -9.90
N ILE A 97 20.69 11.21 -10.23
CA ILE A 97 20.24 11.13 -11.63
C ILE A 97 20.36 12.50 -12.31
N ARG A 98 19.91 13.58 -11.66
CA ARG A 98 20.01 14.94 -12.23
C ARG A 98 21.45 15.38 -12.53
N THR A 99 22.42 14.84 -11.80
CA THR A 99 23.84 15.22 -11.94
C THR A 99 24.60 14.28 -12.87
N GLU A 100 24.45 12.97 -12.68
CA GLU A 100 25.29 11.94 -13.29
C GLU A 100 24.63 11.26 -14.50
N ASP A 101 23.30 11.28 -14.59
CA ASP A 101 22.54 10.66 -15.68
C ASP A 101 21.29 11.50 -16.01
N PRO A 102 21.42 12.77 -16.44
CA PRO A 102 20.26 13.63 -16.70
C PRO A 102 19.47 13.18 -17.95
N PRO A 103 18.20 13.61 -18.09
CA PRO A 103 17.41 13.36 -19.30
C PRO A 103 18.15 13.86 -20.57
N PRO A 104 17.91 13.26 -21.76
CA PRO A 104 16.70 12.49 -22.13
C PRO A 104 16.75 10.96 -21.93
N TRP A 105 17.81 10.39 -21.34
CA TRP A 105 17.97 8.94 -21.12
C TRP A 105 17.80 8.09 -22.39
N ASP A 106 18.53 8.42 -23.45
CA ASP A 106 18.40 7.75 -24.76
C ASP A 106 18.77 6.25 -24.78
N ASN A 107 19.36 5.72 -23.71
CA ASN A 107 19.78 4.32 -23.63
C ASN A 107 18.96 3.55 -22.58
N LEU A 108 18.75 2.27 -22.85
CA LEU A 108 17.93 1.40 -22.00
C LEU A 108 18.43 1.32 -20.55
N HIS A 109 19.74 1.35 -20.31
CA HIS A 109 20.29 1.26 -18.96
C HIS A 109 19.90 2.48 -18.10
N SER A 110 20.04 3.69 -18.65
CA SER A 110 19.59 4.92 -17.99
C SER A 110 18.08 4.90 -17.73
N ARG A 111 17.28 4.44 -18.71
CA ARG A 111 15.82 4.34 -18.54
C ARG A 111 15.41 3.36 -17.43
N LYS A 112 16.03 2.19 -17.38
CA LYS A 112 15.81 1.20 -16.32
C LYS A 112 16.22 1.76 -14.95
N ARG A 113 17.29 2.56 -14.86
CA ARG A 113 17.73 3.19 -13.60
C ARG A 113 16.68 4.16 -13.06
N VAL A 114 16.15 5.02 -13.92
CA VAL A 114 15.05 5.93 -13.56
C VAL A 114 13.82 5.14 -13.12
N ALA A 115 13.44 4.11 -13.87
CA ALA A 115 12.29 3.27 -13.53
C ALA A 115 12.48 2.55 -12.18
N PHE A 116 13.68 2.03 -11.90
CA PHE A 116 14.00 1.42 -10.61
C PHE A 116 13.88 2.40 -9.45
N LEU A 117 14.33 3.65 -9.61
CA LEU A 117 14.08 4.72 -8.63
C LEU A 117 12.58 4.92 -8.40
N LEU A 118 11.78 5.01 -9.46
CA LEU A 118 10.31 5.16 -9.34
C LEU A 118 9.68 3.99 -8.56
N GLY A 119 10.20 2.77 -8.76
CA GLY A 119 9.82 1.59 -7.99
C GLY A 119 10.15 1.72 -6.50
N CYS A 120 11.40 2.02 -6.15
CA CYS A 120 11.80 2.19 -4.74
C CYS A 120 11.04 3.34 -4.06
N ALA A 121 10.77 4.41 -4.79
CA ALA A 121 9.97 5.53 -4.31
C ALA A 121 8.53 5.09 -4.02
N SER A 122 7.92 4.33 -4.93
CA SER A 122 6.57 3.78 -4.75
C SER A 122 6.48 2.89 -3.51
N HIS A 123 7.44 1.99 -3.33
CA HIS A 123 7.53 1.10 -2.17
C HIS A 123 7.47 1.88 -0.85
N GLY A 124 8.39 2.82 -0.63
CA GLY A 124 8.43 3.55 0.64
C GLY A 124 7.19 4.42 0.90
N LEU A 125 6.53 4.90 -0.16
CA LEU A 125 5.24 5.59 0.01
C LEU A 125 4.15 4.62 0.44
N GLN A 126 4.08 3.44 -0.20
CA GLN A 126 3.10 2.41 0.12
C GLN A 126 3.21 1.97 1.58
N ASP A 127 4.42 1.80 2.13
CA ASP A 127 4.59 1.54 3.57
C ASP A 127 3.99 2.63 4.45
N GLU A 128 4.25 3.89 4.11
CA GLU A 128 3.72 5.01 4.89
C GLU A 128 2.20 5.06 4.86
N LEU A 129 1.58 4.74 3.72
CA LEU A 129 0.13 4.68 3.56
C LEU A 129 -0.46 3.49 4.30
N PHE A 130 0.03 2.28 4.03
CA PHE A 130 -0.46 1.05 4.61
C PHE A 130 -0.32 1.02 6.13
N ASP A 131 0.89 1.29 6.64
CA ASP A 131 1.16 1.14 8.07
C ASP A 131 0.55 2.25 8.91
N SER A 132 0.36 3.45 8.33
CA SER A 132 -0.23 4.59 9.05
C SER A 132 -1.75 4.65 8.93
N LEU A 133 -2.35 4.03 7.91
CA LEU A 133 -3.78 4.10 7.64
C LEU A 133 -4.45 2.73 7.77
N TYR A 134 -4.04 1.75 6.96
CA TYR A 134 -4.70 0.45 6.87
C TYR A 134 -4.42 -0.45 8.06
N LEU A 135 -3.17 -0.52 8.49
CA LEU A 135 -2.79 -1.34 9.64
C LEU A 135 -3.43 -0.83 10.94
N ASP A 136 -3.54 0.50 11.09
CA ASP A 136 -4.23 1.12 12.23
C ASP A 136 -5.75 0.81 12.20
N LEU A 137 -6.36 0.79 11.00
CA LEU A 137 -7.74 0.33 10.78
C LEU A 137 -7.94 -1.15 11.12
N THR A 138 -7.04 -2.02 10.65
CA THR A 138 -7.08 -3.46 10.93
C THR A 138 -6.92 -3.74 12.43
N ALA A 139 -5.97 -3.07 13.09
CA ALA A 139 -5.77 -3.18 14.53
C ALA A 139 -7.05 -2.80 15.30
N HIS A 140 -7.77 -1.78 14.84
CA HIS A 140 -9.05 -1.38 15.42
C HIS A 140 -10.17 -2.41 15.22
N HIS A 141 -10.34 -2.93 14.00
CA HIS A 141 -11.46 -3.82 13.67
C HIS A 141 -11.28 -5.26 14.16
N GLU A 142 -10.06 -5.77 14.13
CA GLU A 142 -9.78 -7.19 14.38
C GLU A 142 -8.50 -7.45 15.18
N GLY A 143 -7.78 -6.42 15.62
CA GLY A 143 -6.58 -6.57 16.44
C GLY A 143 -5.38 -7.15 15.67
N GLY A 144 -5.40 -7.09 14.34
CA GLY A 144 -4.26 -7.49 13.52
C GLY A 144 -3.06 -6.55 13.71
N ASP A 145 -1.87 -7.11 13.53
CA ASP A 145 -0.59 -6.43 13.61
C ASP A 145 0.19 -6.62 12.31
N GLN A 146 1.31 -5.93 12.19
CA GLN A 146 2.13 -5.90 10.98
C GLN A 146 2.56 -7.32 10.56
N ASP A 147 3.02 -8.12 11.53
CA ASP A 147 3.49 -9.50 11.33
C ASP A 147 2.40 -10.47 10.81
N SER A 148 1.12 -10.12 10.97
CA SER A 148 0.00 -10.89 10.42
C SER A 148 -0.58 -10.28 9.15
N VAL A 149 -0.70 -8.95 9.08
CA VAL A 149 -1.40 -8.25 8.01
C VAL A 149 -0.57 -8.20 6.73
N ASP A 150 0.74 -8.01 6.82
CA ASP A 150 1.62 -7.92 5.64
C ASP A 150 1.66 -9.24 4.86
N PRO A 151 2.05 -10.38 5.47
CA PRO A 151 1.98 -11.67 4.77
C PRO A 151 0.53 -12.12 4.49
N GLY A 152 -0.44 -11.67 5.28
CA GLY A 152 -1.86 -11.96 5.09
C GLY A 152 -2.40 -11.35 3.79
N THR A 153 -2.16 -10.06 3.56
CA THR A 153 -2.65 -9.34 2.37
C THR A 153 -1.97 -9.80 1.09
N ASP A 154 -0.68 -10.10 1.11
CA ASP A 154 0.01 -10.81 0.00
C ASP A 154 -0.65 -12.16 -0.29
N GLY A 155 -1.02 -12.89 0.75
CA GLY A 155 -1.71 -14.15 0.61
C GLY A 155 -3.13 -14.01 0.06
N PHE A 156 -3.85 -12.95 0.42
CA PHE A 156 -5.17 -12.66 -0.14
C PHE A 156 -5.08 -12.29 -1.63
N LEU A 157 -4.08 -11.50 -2.05
CA LEU A 157 -3.80 -11.27 -3.47
C LEU A 157 -3.60 -12.58 -4.23
N ALA A 158 -2.82 -13.51 -3.67
CA ALA A 158 -2.57 -14.82 -4.28
C ALA A 158 -3.84 -15.68 -4.36
N LEU A 159 -4.61 -15.76 -3.27
CA LEU A 159 -5.85 -16.54 -3.20
C LEU A 159 -6.95 -16.01 -4.13
N GLU A 160 -6.98 -14.70 -4.36
CA GLU A 160 -7.96 -14.05 -5.23
C GLU A 160 -7.49 -13.93 -6.69
N GLY A 161 -6.30 -14.46 -7.01
CA GLY A 161 -5.76 -14.45 -8.37
C GLY A 161 -5.40 -13.07 -8.89
N GLN A 162 -5.04 -12.16 -7.98
CA GLN A 162 -4.63 -10.78 -8.30
C GLN A 162 -3.14 -10.67 -8.67
N LEU A 163 -2.35 -11.72 -8.39
CA LEU A 163 -0.94 -11.77 -8.76
C LEU A 163 -0.79 -11.90 -10.29
N ARG A 164 -0.31 -10.84 -10.94
CA ARG A 164 -0.10 -10.76 -12.39
C ARG A 164 1.24 -10.16 -12.81
N PHE A 165 1.91 -9.43 -11.91
CA PHE A 165 3.24 -8.89 -12.15
C PHE A 165 4.27 -9.74 -11.44
N VAL A 166 5.24 -10.27 -12.19
CA VAL A 166 6.39 -10.97 -11.62
C VAL A 166 7.66 -10.39 -12.24
N PRO A 167 8.35 -9.48 -11.53
CA PRO A 167 9.54 -8.85 -12.07
C PRO A 167 10.73 -9.81 -12.09
N GLU A 168 11.54 -9.72 -13.15
CA GLU A 168 12.88 -10.29 -13.17
C GLU A 168 13.87 -9.35 -12.45
N PRO A 169 14.88 -9.88 -11.75
CA PRO A 169 15.88 -9.05 -11.08
C PRO A 169 16.62 -8.10 -12.02
N TRP A 170 16.56 -6.80 -11.69
CA TRP A 170 17.42 -5.79 -12.31
C TRP A 170 17.80 -4.74 -11.28
N ILE A 171 19.11 -4.57 -11.04
CA ILE A 171 19.63 -3.72 -9.97
C ILE A 171 20.72 -2.83 -10.56
N PRO A 172 20.65 -1.49 -10.41
CA PRO A 172 21.71 -0.58 -10.82
C PRO A 172 22.84 -0.57 -9.79
N LEU A 173 23.55 -1.69 -9.63
CA LEU A 173 24.52 -1.93 -8.55
C LEU A 173 25.56 -0.80 -8.41
N ASP A 174 26.17 -0.36 -9.50
CA ASP A 174 27.17 0.71 -9.48
C ASP A 174 26.59 2.00 -8.87
N THR A 175 25.35 2.36 -9.23
CA THR A 175 24.66 3.53 -8.68
C THR A 175 24.33 3.34 -7.20
N LEU A 176 23.82 2.16 -6.81
CA LEU A 176 23.51 1.89 -5.40
C LEU A 176 24.74 1.91 -4.50
N GLN A 177 25.89 1.41 -4.99
CA GLN A 177 27.16 1.47 -4.25
C GLN A 177 27.58 2.91 -3.94
N GLU A 178 27.38 3.84 -4.87
CA GLU A 178 27.64 5.26 -4.63
C GLU A 178 26.67 5.85 -3.61
N LEU A 179 25.37 5.55 -3.73
CA LEU A 179 24.34 6.07 -2.83
C LEU A 179 24.49 5.56 -1.38
N TYR A 180 24.99 4.34 -1.20
CA TYR A 180 25.20 3.71 0.09
C TYR A 180 26.57 4.00 0.71
N ALA A 181 27.49 4.66 0.00
CA ALA A 181 28.85 4.90 0.47
C ALA A 181 28.96 5.70 1.80
N GLU A 182 27.89 6.40 2.18
CA GLU A 182 27.82 7.17 3.43
C GLU A 182 27.23 6.39 4.61
N LEU A 183 26.66 5.21 4.37
CA LEU A 183 26.15 4.37 5.44
C LEU A 183 27.31 3.76 6.22
N ASP A 184 27.20 3.73 7.55
CA ASP A 184 28.16 3.04 8.43
C ASP A 184 27.89 1.52 8.42
N ALA A 185 27.90 0.94 7.21
CA ALA A 185 27.64 -0.48 6.96
C ALA A 185 28.46 -0.95 5.74
N ASP A 186 28.93 -2.21 5.78
CA ASP A 186 29.70 -2.81 4.69
C ASP A 186 28.75 -3.38 3.63
N ILE A 187 28.24 -2.48 2.77
CA ILE A 187 27.25 -2.81 1.74
C ILE A 187 27.97 -3.06 0.41
N THR A 188 28.24 -4.32 0.11
CA THR A 188 28.93 -4.74 -1.12
C THR A 188 27.93 -5.12 -2.23
N PRO A 189 28.36 -5.17 -3.51
CA PRO A 189 27.50 -5.67 -4.59
C PRO A 189 27.03 -7.11 -4.33
N GLU A 190 27.94 -7.97 -3.85
CA GLU A 190 27.65 -9.37 -3.51
C GLU A 190 26.60 -9.47 -2.39
N LEU A 191 26.61 -8.55 -1.41
CA LEU A 191 25.57 -8.52 -0.38
C LEU A 191 24.19 -8.24 -0.98
N ILE A 192 24.09 -7.21 -1.82
CA ILE A 192 22.83 -6.79 -2.46
C ILE A 192 22.31 -7.91 -3.37
N GLU A 193 23.19 -8.51 -4.18
CA GLU A 193 22.85 -9.62 -5.08
C GLU A 193 22.35 -10.84 -4.30
N ASN A 194 23.07 -11.28 -3.26
CA ASN A 194 22.68 -12.44 -2.46
C ASN A 194 21.32 -12.24 -1.75
N ALA A 195 21.08 -11.03 -1.23
CA ALA A 195 19.83 -10.68 -0.57
C ALA A 195 18.66 -10.67 -1.56
N SER A 196 18.87 -10.07 -2.74
CA SER A 196 17.89 -10.05 -3.84
C SER A 196 17.63 -11.44 -4.42
N GLU A 197 18.66 -12.29 -4.53
CA GLU A 197 18.52 -13.69 -4.95
C GLU A 197 17.73 -14.51 -3.92
N ALA A 198 17.96 -14.28 -2.63
CA ALA A 198 17.17 -14.93 -1.58
C ALA A 198 15.69 -14.54 -1.67
N MET A 199 15.38 -13.25 -1.82
CA MET A 199 14.01 -12.75 -2.01
C MET A 199 13.33 -13.38 -3.24
N THR A 200 14.00 -13.33 -4.39
CA THR A 200 13.43 -13.77 -5.66
C THR A 200 13.27 -15.28 -5.72
N SER A 201 14.25 -16.04 -5.24
CA SER A 201 14.18 -17.51 -5.22
C SER A 201 13.15 -18.05 -4.22
N LEU A 202 12.93 -17.38 -3.09
CA LEU A 202 12.01 -17.86 -2.05
C LEU A 202 10.59 -17.32 -2.20
N TYR A 203 10.42 -16.07 -2.65
CA TYR A 203 9.14 -15.36 -2.54
C TYR A 203 8.69 -14.69 -3.83
N VAL A 204 9.55 -13.95 -4.53
CA VAL A 204 9.18 -13.22 -5.76
C VAL A 204 9.46 -14.08 -7.00
N ASN A 205 8.65 -15.12 -7.21
CA ASN A 205 8.67 -15.95 -8.42
C ASN A 205 7.33 -16.65 -8.70
N GLU A 206 7.09 -16.99 -9.97
CA GLU A 206 5.85 -17.64 -10.46
C GLU A 206 5.64 -19.09 -9.97
N THR A 207 6.67 -19.72 -9.42
CA THR A 207 6.61 -21.17 -9.10
C THR A 207 6.24 -21.42 -7.65
N PHE A 208 7.17 -21.15 -6.74
CA PHE A 208 7.04 -21.40 -5.33
C PHE A 208 6.48 -20.17 -4.60
N GLY A 209 6.82 -18.98 -5.07
CA GLY A 209 6.44 -17.71 -4.45
C GLY A 209 4.92 -17.54 -4.28
N TRP A 210 4.16 -17.78 -5.35
CA TRP A 210 2.71 -17.69 -5.32
C TRP A 210 2.06 -18.74 -4.41
N GLU A 211 2.56 -19.98 -4.42
CA GLU A 211 2.05 -21.04 -3.54
C GLU A 211 2.35 -20.72 -2.07
N LEU A 212 3.51 -20.12 -1.79
CA LEU A 212 3.88 -19.66 -0.45
C LEU A 212 2.99 -18.50 0.01
N ALA A 213 2.79 -17.47 -0.82
CA ALA A 213 1.88 -16.36 -0.53
C ALA A 213 0.46 -16.88 -0.26
N ALA A 214 -0.11 -17.70 -1.15
CA ALA A 214 -1.43 -18.28 -0.94
C ALA A 214 -1.53 -19.09 0.36
N SER A 215 -0.48 -19.84 0.72
CA SER A 215 -0.42 -20.55 2.01
C SER A 215 -0.43 -19.61 3.22
N LEU A 216 0.15 -18.41 3.12
CA LEU A 216 0.07 -17.40 4.17
C LEU A 216 -1.35 -16.88 4.28
N GLY A 217 -1.99 -16.56 3.15
CA GLY A 217 -3.41 -16.15 3.11
C GLY A 217 -4.34 -17.17 3.75
N GLU A 218 -4.16 -18.46 3.46
CA GLU A 218 -4.91 -19.55 4.11
C GLU A 218 -4.67 -19.60 5.62
N SER A 219 -3.46 -19.25 6.08
CA SER A 219 -3.13 -19.28 7.50
C SER A 219 -3.68 -18.09 8.30
N TYR A 220 -3.88 -16.95 7.64
CA TYR A 220 -4.37 -15.73 8.28
C TYR A 220 -5.85 -15.44 8.03
N GLU A 221 -6.54 -16.17 7.15
CA GLU A 221 -7.95 -15.86 6.78
C GLU A 221 -8.93 -15.85 7.96
N GLU A 222 -8.71 -16.72 8.95
CA GLU A 222 -9.56 -16.78 10.16
C GLU A 222 -9.22 -15.66 11.15
N GLN A 223 -7.96 -15.21 11.17
CA GLN A 223 -7.47 -14.14 12.06
C GLN A 223 -7.79 -12.75 11.51
N LEU A 224 -7.81 -12.59 10.18
CA LEU A 224 -7.96 -11.32 9.50
C LEU A 224 -9.20 -11.24 8.58
N PRO A 225 -10.41 -11.57 9.06
CA PRO A 225 -11.62 -11.57 8.24
C PRO A 225 -12.00 -10.18 7.70
N TRP A 226 -11.76 -9.10 8.47
CA TRP A 226 -11.98 -7.73 8.03
C TRP A 226 -10.93 -7.33 7.00
N SER A 227 -9.64 -7.56 7.25
CA SER A 227 -8.62 -7.19 6.27
C SER A 227 -8.81 -7.93 4.95
N ARG A 228 -9.16 -9.22 4.99
CA ARG A 228 -9.48 -9.98 3.78
C ARG A 228 -10.65 -9.38 2.99
N ALA A 229 -11.66 -8.85 3.67
CA ALA A 229 -12.81 -8.24 3.01
C ALA A 229 -12.51 -6.86 2.41
N HIS A 230 -11.45 -6.17 2.88
CA HIS A 230 -11.24 -4.75 2.64
C HIS A 230 -9.89 -4.37 2.03
N PHE A 231 -8.93 -5.30 1.89
CA PHE A 231 -7.59 -4.99 1.35
C PHE A 231 -7.60 -4.49 -0.10
N MET A 232 -8.66 -4.79 -0.87
CA MET A 232 -8.89 -4.26 -2.23
C MET A 232 -10.05 -3.28 -2.32
N ASP A 233 -10.58 -2.77 -1.20
CA ASP A 233 -11.67 -1.78 -1.20
C ASP A 233 -11.11 -0.36 -1.34
N PRO A 234 -11.31 0.34 -2.48
CA PRO A 234 -10.75 1.67 -2.69
C PRO A 234 -11.32 2.74 -1.75
N LYS A 235 -12.39 2.45 -1.00
CA LYS A 235 -12.95 3.35 0.01
C LYS A 235 -12.28 3.22 1.37
N VAL A 236 -11.50 2.17 1.59
CA VAL A 236 -10.77 1.93 2.83
C VAL A 236 -9.37 2.52 2.69
N MET A 237 -9.06 3.51 3.53
CA MET A 237 -7.78 4.23 3.44
C MET A 237 -6.59 3.31 3.72
N GLY A 238 -5.57 3.37 2.86
CA GLY A 238 -4.38 2.53 2.90
C GLY A 238 -4.62 1.09 2.43
N SER A 239 -5.83 0.72 2.00
CA SER A 239 -6.00 -0.55 1.29
C SER A 239 -5.20 -0.51 -0.01
N LEU A 240 -4.78 -1.67 -0.52
CA LEU A 240 -3.98 -1.77 -1.75
C LEU A 240 -4.62 -1.04 -2.93
N ALA A 241 -5.95 -1.14 -3.04
CA ALA A 241 -6.69 -0.44 -4.10
C ALA A 241 -6.71 1.09 -3.90
N SER A 242 -6.77 1.55 -2.65
CA SER A 242 -6.79 2.99 -2.34
C SER A 242 -5.43 3.66 -2.53
N GLU A 243 -4.32 2.90 -2.48
CA GLU A 243 -2.95 3.39 -2.64
C GLU A 243 -2.55 3.66 -4.10
N ILE A 244 -3.29 3.11 -5.07
CA ILE A 244 -2.98 3.22 -6.49
C ILE A 244 -2.86 4.69 -6.92
N ALA A 245 -3.86 5.51 -6.59
CA ALA A 245 -3.90 6.91 -7.02
C ALA A 245 -2.82 7.79 -6.33
N PRO A 246 -2.61 7.71 -5.00
CA PRO A 246 -1.48 8.36 -4.35
C PRO A 246 -0.12 7.93 -4.89
N THR A 247 0.09 6.63 -5.13
CA THR A 247 1.33 6.09 -5.72
C THR A 247 1.56 6.65 -7.12
N MET A 248 0.52 6.68 -7.96
CA MET A 248 0.56 7.29 -9.29
C MET A 248 0.92 8.79 -9.23
N GLY A 249 0.33 9.53 -8.28
CA GLY A 249 0.67 10.94 -8.05
C GLY A 249 2.13 11.13 -7.63
N TYR A 250 2.65 10.23 -6.80
CA TYR A 250 4.04 10.26 -6.35
C TYR A 250 5.03 9.94 -7.48
N ILE A 251 4.74 8.93 -8.31
CA ILE A 251 5.52 8.60 -9.51
C ILE A 251 5.62 9.82 -10.45
N GLN A 252 4.51 10.54 -10.67
CA GLN A 252 4.50 11.78 -11.46
C GLN A 252 5.35 12.89 -10.82
N ALA A 253 5.25 13.07 -9.49
CA ALA A 253 6.05 14.06 -8.79
C ALA A 253 7.56 13.77 -8.87
N ILE A 254 7.99 12.50 -8.76
CA ILE A 254 9.39 12.12 -9.01
C ILE A 254 9.79 12.44 -10.45
N TRP A 255 8.95 12.10 -11.43
CA TRP A 255 9.22 12.41 -12.83
C TRP A 255 9.45 13.91 -13.07
N GLU A 256 8.62 14.77 -12.47
CA GLU A 256 8.79 16.23 -12.52
C GLU A 256 10.09 16.69 -11.83
N ARG A 257 10.43 16.12 -10.67
CA ARG A 257 11.69 16.39 -9.95
C ARG A 257 12.92 16.08 -10.79
N LEU A 258 12.88 15.03 -11.61
CA LEU A 258 13.99 14.63 -12.47
C LEU A 258 14.20 15.58 -13.67
N HIS A 259 13.18 16.32 -14.11
CA HIS A 259 13.25 17.22 -15.25
C HIS A 259 13.46 18.68 -14.85
N GLU A 260 12.43 19.32 -14.31
CA GLU A 260 12.37 20.77 -14.10
C GLU A 260 12.32 21.15 -12.61
N GLY A 261 12.08 20.17 -11.74
CA GLY A 261 11.81 20.37 -10.32
C GLY A 261 10.30 20.42 -10.05
N LEU A 262 9.88 19.82 -8.92
CA LEU A 262 8.50 19.90 -8.46
C LEU A 262 8.22 21.29 -7.88
N ASP A 263 7.15 21.93 -8.34
CA ASP A 263 6.69 23.21 -7.76
C ASP A 263 6.42 23.04 -6.26
N ALA A 264 6.85 24.01 -5.46
CA ALA A 264 6.66 24.00 -4.00
C ALA A 264 5.18 24.04 -3.62
N ASP A 265 4.32 24.57 -4.48
CA ASP A 265 2.86 24.59 -4.26
C ASP A 265 2.15 23.32 -4.76
N SER A 266 2.86 22.45 -5.50
CA SER A 266 2.36 21.14 -5.96
C SER A 266 2.87 19.98 -5.09
N THR A 267 3.19 20.25 -3.82
CA THR A 267 3.69 19.23 -2.89
C THR A 267 2.64 18.18 -2.53
N VAL A 268 1.36 18.52 -2.46
CA VAL A 268 0.29 17.54 -2.19
C VAL A 268 -0.10 16.86 -3.50
N VAL A 269 0.11 15.55 -3.60
CA VAL A 269 -0.23 14.74 -4.80
C VAL A 269 -1.56 14.01 -4.67
N ALA A 270 -2.02 13.76 -3.44
CA ALA A 270 -3.32 13.16 -3.16
C ALA A 270 -3.83 13.53 -1.77
N THR A 271 -5.13 13.35 -1.56
CA THR A 271 -5.73 13.33 -0.23
C THR A 271 -6.50 12.03 -0.03
N MET A 272 -6.49 11.51 1.19
CA MET A 272 -7.22 10.30 1.56
C MET A 272 -8.18 10.62 2.73
N PRO A 273 -9.50 10.53 2.53
CA PRO A 273 -10.15 10.25 1.25
C PRO A 273 -10.07 11.48 0.30
N PRO A 274 -10.41 11.33 -0.99
CA PRO A 274 -10.41 12.46 -1.94
C PRO A 274 -11.34 13.61 -1.52
N SER A 275 -11.03 14.84 -1.91
CA SER A 275 -11.93 15.98 -1.67
C SER A 275 -13.29 15.78 -2.35
N PHE A 276 -14.32 16.40 -1.79
CA PHE A 276 -15.74 16.32 -2.16
C PHE A 276 -16.35 14.91 -2.05
N THR A 277 -15.75 14.03 -1.27
CA THR A 277 -16.31 12.71 -0.92
C THR A 277 -17.26 12.79 0.28
N GLU A 278 -17.95 11.69 0.54
CA GLU A 278 -18.57 11.42 1.84
C GLU A 278 -17.58 10.65 2.72
N LEU A 279 -17.44 11.07 3.99
CA LEU A 279 -16.67 10.36 5.01
C LEU A 279 -17.36 9.03 5.36
N ALA A 280 -16.59 8.02 5.80
CA ALA A 280 -17.19 6.73 6.13
C ALA A 280 -18.00 6.77 7.44
N THR A 281 -17.68 7.70 8.34
CA THR A 281 -18.42 7.97 9.59
C THR A 281 -18.17 9.39 10.06
N GLY A 282 -19.04 9.91 10.93
CA GLY A 282 -18.81 11.15 11.69
C GLY A 282 -18.25 10.91 13.10
N ALA A 283 -18.18 9.66 13.55
CA ALA A 283 -17.73 9.31 14.89
C ALA A 283 -16.19 9.33 15.01
N VAL A 284 -15.67 9.93 16.08
CA VAL A 284 -14.22 10.10 16.31
C VAL A 284 -13.49 8.79 16.60
N ASP A 285 -14.20 7.80 17.14
CA ASP A 285 -13.69 6.44 17.31
C ASP A 285 -13.52 5.72 15.96
N GLY A 286 -14.17 6.25 14.93
CA GLY A 286 -14.06 5.82 13.55
C GLY A 286 -12.95 6.54 12.82
N TYR A 287 -11.99 5.76 12.34
CA TYR A 287 -10.97 6.13 11.37
C TYR A 287 -11.51 6.78 10.10
N GLY A 288 -12.80 6.56 9.80
CA GLY A 288 -13.49 7.15 8.67
C GLY A 288 -13.72 8.66 8.75
N THR A 289 -13.34 9.33 9.84
CA THR A 289 -13.37 10.80 9.97
C THR A 289 -12.03 11.49 9.64
N ARG A 290 -10.97 10.70 9.44
CA ARG A 290 -9.62 11.24 9.19
C ARG A 290 -9.51 11.77 7.77
N VAL A 291 -8.67 12.79 7.61
CA VAL A 291 -8.17 13.23 6.30
C VAL A 291 -6.66 13.20 6.34
N SER A 292 -6.07 12.66 5.28
CA SER A 292 -4.63 12.60 5.10
C SER A 292 -4.20 13.31 3.82
N TRP A 293 -3.10 14.05 3.89
CA TRP A 293 -2.43 14.65 2.75
C TRP A 293 -1.21 13.83 2.41
N VAL A 294 -1.11 13.40 1.16
CA VAL A 294 0.00 12.62 0.62
C VAL A 294 0.89 13.53 -0.22
N TYR A 295 2.21 13.46 -0.01
CA TYR A 295 3.15 14.39 -0.62
C TYR A 295 3.99 13.76 -1.75
N GLY A 296 4.26 14.58 -2.78
CA GLY A 296 5.15 14.33 -3.92
C GLY A 296 6.65 14.28 -3.58
N VAL A 297 6.98 14.57 -2.33
CA VAL A 297 8.33 14.74 -1.78
C VAL A 297 8.22 14.68 -0.26
N GLY A 298 9.25 14.22 0.44
CA GLY A 298 9.20 14.23 1.91
C GLY A 298 9.21 15.65 2.48
N VAL A 299 8.38 15.83 3.50
CA VAL A 299 8.14 17.07 4.22
C VAL A 299 8.61 16.91 5.65
N GLN A 300 9.23 17.94 6.22
CA GLN A 300 9.63 17.97 7.63
C GLN A 300 8.39 17.77 8.50
N LYS A 301 8.43 16.76 9.38
CA LYS A 301 7.27 16.34 10.19
C LYS A 301 6.60 17.48 10.95
N ASP A 302 7.38 18.41 11.49
CA ASP A 302 6.89 19.51 12.34
C ASP A 302 6.55 20.79 11.57
N SER A 303 6.69 20.80 10.24
CA SER A 303 6.42 22.00 9.42
C SER A 303 4.94 22.18 9.05
N ALA A 304 4.16 21.10 9.07
CA ALA A 304 2.76 21.12 8.67
C ALA A 304 1.85 21.72 9.75
N GLN A 305 0.91 22.56 9.31
CA GLN A 305 -0.16 23.12 10.14
C GLN A 305 -1.49 22.96 9.41
N VAL A 306 -2.53 22.56 10.14
CA VAL A 306 -3.86 22.32 9.58
C VAL A 306 -4.90 23.11 10.38
N THR A 307 -5.82 23.74 9.66
CA THR A 307 -7.05 24.29 10.22
C THR A 307 -8.25 23.55 9.64
N CYS A 308 -9.18 23.14 10.49
CA CYS A 308 -10.41 22.49 10.05
C CYS A 308 -11.63 23.22 10.61
N VAL A 309 -12.69 23.33 9.82
CA VAL A 309 -13.96 23.97 10.18
C VAL A 309 -15.15 23.12 9.73
N ASP A 310 -16.26 23.25 10.45
CA ASP A 310 -17.55 22.66 10.07
C ASP A 310 -18.29 23.52 9.01
N ALA A 311 -19.48 23.08 8.60
CA ALA A 311 -20.32 23.81 7.64
C ALA A 311 -20.74 25.22 8.09
N GLY A 312 -20.74 25.48 9.41
CA GLY A 312 -21.01 26.80 9.99
C GLY A 312 -19.76 27.68 10.12
N GLY A 313 -18.59 27.17 9.75
CA GLY A 313 -17.29 27.83 9.94
C GLY A 313 -16.76 27.75 11.37
N ALA A 314 -17.34 26.92 12.24
CA ALA A 314 -16.81 26.71 13.59
C ALA A 314 -15.57 25.80 13.54
N PRO A 315 -14.52 26.08 14.30
CA PRO A 315 -13.29 25.29 14.27
C PRO A 315 -13.51 23.87 14.82
N ILE A 316 -12.98 22.88 14.13
CA ILE A 316 -12.92 21.48 14.56
C ILE A 316 -11.57 21.25 15.25
N SER A 317 -11.60 20.86 16.52
CA SER A 317 -10.38 20.51 17.25
C SER A 317 -9.88 19.13 16.83
N GLY A 318 -8.56 18.94 16.78
CA GLY A 318 -7.96 17.66 16.40
C GLY A 318 -6.45 17.65 16.56
N ALA A 319 -5.84 16.54 16.18
CA ALA A 319 -4.40 16.35 16.16
C ALA A 319 -3.92 16.11 14.72
N LEU A 320 -2.79 16.71 14.37
CA LEU A 320 -2.06 16.39 13.14
C LEU A 320 -0.96 15.39 13.48
N LYS A 321 -0.90 14.27 12.78
CA LYS A 321 0.15 13.26 12.92
C LYS A 321 0.84 13.06 11.58
N GLY A 322 2.17 12.91 11.57
CA GLY A 322 2.89 12.41 10.41
C GLY A 322 2.68 10.90 10.24
N SER A 323 3.31 10.30 9.23
CA SER A 323 3.37 8.84 9.13
C SER A 323 4.03 8.20 10.36
N ARG A 324 3.71 6.92 10.57
CA ARG A 324 4.32 6.07 11.61
C ARG A 324 5.84 5.98 11.46
N TRP A 325 6.35 6.22 10.26
CA TRP A 325 7.75 6.04 9.89
C TRP A 325 8.47 7.33 9.49
N GLY A 326 9.79 7.23 9.26
CA GLY A 326 10.65 8.36 8.92
C GLY A 326 10.99 9.25 10.13
N PRO A 327 12.26 9.42 10.51
CA PRO A 327 12.58 10.19 11.72
C PRO A 327 12.33 11.70 11.56
N GLU A 328 12.62 12.26 10.38
CA GLU A 328 12.61 13.72 10.14
C GLU A 328 11.65 14.14 9.04
N PHE A 329 11.55 13.32 7.99
CA PHE A 329 10.70 13.57 6.83
C PHE A 329 9.58 12.54 6.74
N THR A 330 8.41 12.97 6.29
CA THR A 330 7.24 12.12 6.03
C THR A 330 6.64 12.47 4.68
N ARG A 331 6.00 11.49 4.03
CA ARG A 331 5.19 11.68 2.82
C ARG A 331 3.69 11.74 3.12
N LEU A 332 3.32 11.75 4.41
CA LEU A 332 1.94 11.71 4.85
C LEU A 332 1.74 12.52 6.15
N HIS A 333 0.73 13.39 6.16
CA HIS A 333 0.14 13.84 7.43
C HIS A 333 -1.35 13.51 7.48
N SER A 334 -1.84 13.13 8.65
CA SER A 334 -3.24 12.81 8.92
C SER A 334 -3.78 13.72 10.02
N PHE A 335 -4.87 14.42 9.73
CA PHE A 335 -5.65 15.13 10.74
C PHE A 335 -6.71 14.20 11.33
N GLU A 336 -6.70 14.10 12.64
CA GLU A 336 -7.65 13.32 13.44
C GLU A 336 -8.50 14.27 14.29
N PRO A 337 -9.81 14.39 14.03
CA PRO A 337 -10.71 15.13 14.91
C PRO A 337 -10.62 14.63 16.36
N ALA A 338 -10.81 15.52 17.33
CA ALA A 338 -10.82 15.18 18.76
C ALA A 338 -12.21 14.84 19.29
N GLU A 339 -13.26 15.14 18.52
CA GLU A 339 -14.67 14.99 18.87
C GLU A 339 -15.46 14.51 17.64
N ASP A 340 -16.63 13.94 17.88
CA ASP A 340 -17.55 13.54 16.81
C ASP A 340 -17.93 14.75 15.94
N LEU A 341 -17.93 14.53 14.62
CA LEU A 341 -18.34 15.53 13.66
C LEU A 341 -19.87 15.65 13.63
N LEU A 342 -20.36 16.88 13.42
CA LEU A 342 -21.80 17.12 13.28
C LEU A 342 -22.35 16.42 12.03
N ILE A 343 -23.36 15.58 12.26
CA ILE A 343 -24.14 14.85 11.25
C ILE A 343 -24.71 15.83 10.21
N GLU A 344 -24.70 15.44 8.93
CA GLU A 344 -25.18 16.25 7.79
C GLU A 344 -24.39 17.55 7.55
N GLY A 345 -23.25 17.71 8.23
CA GLY A 345 -22.32 18.79 8.01
C GLY A 345 -21.37 18.54 6.84
N ALA A 346 -20.58 19.57 6.54
CA ALA A 346 -19.34 19.46 5.78
C ALA A 346 -18.17 19.73 6.73
N MET A 347 -17.07 19.03 6.52
CA MET A 347 -15.78 19.33 7.13
C MET A 347 -14.88 19.89 6.04
N THR A 348 -14.34 21.10 6.26
CA THR A 348 -13.35 21.71 5.38
C THR A 348 -12.05 21.85 6.14
N CYS A 349 -10.95 21.34 5.59
CA CYS A 349 -9.63 21.43 6.17
C CYS A 349 -8.67 22.13 5.21
N GLY A 350 -7.91 23.09 5.71
CA GLY A 350 -6.81 23.74 5.01
C GLY A 350 -5.48 23.29 5.59
N LEU A 351 -4.62 22.72 4.75
CA LEU A 351 -3.19 22.60 5.04
C LEU A 351 -2.55 23.96 4.76
N GLU A 352 -2.09 24.64 5.81
CA GLU A 352 -1.60 26.01 5.75
C GLU A 352 -0.28 26.12 4.94
N PRO A 353 0.06 27.31 4.42
CA PRO A 353 1.35 27.55 3.80
C PRO A 353 2.52 27.28 4.76
N GLY A 354 3.69 26.95 4.20
CA GLY A 354 4.93 26.78 4.97
C GLY A 354 5.36 25.33 5.18
N LEU A 355 4.85 24.37 4.41
CA LEU A 355 5.35 22.99 4.40
C LEU A 355 6.79 22.98 3.92
N THR A 356 7.73 22.62 4.78
CA THR A 356 9.16 22.59 4.43
C THR A 356 9.53 21.22 3.90
N ARG A 357 9.97 21.16 2.65
CA ARG A 357 10.42 19.94 1.96
C ARG A 357 11.84 19.54 2.35
N ILE A 358 12.24 18.34 1.99
CA ILE A 358 13.61 17.83 2.17
C ILE A 358 14.67 18.61 1.39
N ASP A 359 14.28 19.34 0.34
CA ASP A 359 15.16 20.23 -0.43
C ASP A 359 15.07 21.70 0.02
N ASP A 360 14.60 21.93 1.24
CA ASP A 360 14.48 23.23 1.92
C ASP A 360 13.52 24.23 1.23
N LEU A 361 12.75 23.80 0.24
CA LEU A 361 11.68 24.60 -0.35
C LEU A 361 10.44 24.58 0.54
N SER A 362 9.72 25.70 0.61
CA SER A 362 8.48 25.82 1.37
C SER A 362 7.29 26.15 0.48
N SER A 363 6.14 25.51 0.73
CA SER A 363 4.88 25.88 0.06
C SER A 363 4.47 27.31 0.40
N ALA A 364 4.00 28.05 -0.60
CA ALA A 364 3.48 29.41 -0.46
C ALA A 364 1.95 29.44 -0.40
N LEU A 365 1.28 28.41 -0.95
CA LEU A 365 -0.17 28.28 -0.99
C LEU A 365 -0.68 27.26 0.02
N ALA A 366 -1.90 27.50 0.51
CA ALA A 366 -2.64 26.54 1.30
C ALA A 366 -3.28 25.49 0.38
N HIS A 367 -3.46 24.27 0.88
CA HIS A 367 -4.20 23.21 0.19
C HIS A 367 -5.53 22.97 0.92
N GLU A 368 -6.64 23.26 0.25
CA GLU A 368 -7.99 23.07 0.79
C GLU A 368 -8.54 21.68 0.43
N TRP A 369 -9.16 21.03 1.40
CA TRP A 369 -9.89 19.78 1.26
C TRP A 369 -11.26 19.90 1.90
N THR A 370 -12.27 19.26 1.32
CA THR A 370 -13.64 19.26 1.85
C THR A 370 -14.25 17.88 1.76
N ALA A 371 -15.03 17.46 2.75
CA ALA A 371 -15.89 16.27 2.64
C ALA A 371 -17.23 16.47 3.35
N ARG A 372 -18.22 15.66 2.97
CA ARG A 372 -19.50 15.56 3.69
C ARG A 372 -19.39 14.56 4.82
N VAL A 373 -19.95 14.92 5.97
CA VAL A 373 -20.08 14.01 7.12
C VAL A 373 -21.37 13.22 6.94
N PRO A 374 -21.32 11.86 6.93
CA PRO A 374 -22.51 11.06 6.71
C PRO A 374 -23.50 11.25 7.86
N CYS A 375 -24.78 10.99 7.58
CA CYS A 375 -25.81 10.97 8.59
C CYS A 375 -25.63 9.74 9.49
N TRP A 376 -25.01 9.88 10.66
CA TRP A 376 -24.76 8.74 11.54
C TRP A 376 -25.56 8.82 12.84
N THR A 377 -26.67 8.08 12.91
CA THR A 377 -27.30 7.70 14.19
C THR A 377 -27.71 6.24 14.13
N PRO A 378 -27.14 5.36 14.97
CA PRO A 378 -27.58 3.96 15.09
C PRO A 378 -29.07 3.79 15.43
N GLU A 379 -29.73 4.83 15.94
CA GLU A 379 -31.12 4.82 16.41
C GLU A 379 -32.10 5.71 15.63
N MET A 380 -31.66 6.55 14.69
CA MET A 380 -32.54 7.45 13.94
C MET A 380 -32.47 7.18 12.42
N MET A 381 -33.48 6.47 11.89
CA MET A 381 -33.86 6.45 10.47
C MET A 381 -34.44 7.82 10.03
N ILE A 382 -33.72 8.91 10.26
CA ILE A 382 -34.11 10.22 9.76
C ILE A 382 -32.88 10.88 9.14
N CYS A 383 -32.27 10.18 8.19
CA CYS A 383 -31.69 10.88 7.05
C CYS A 383 -32.92 11.18 6.19
N VAL A 384 -33.44 12.41 6.26
CA VAL A 384 -34.44 12.82 5.27
C VAL A 384 -33.64 12.86 3.97
N GLU A 385 -33.74 11.82 3.13
CA GLU A 385 -33.38 11.97 1.72
C GLU A 385 -34.02 13.28 1.28
N PRO A 386 -33.24 14.25 0.74
CA PRO A 386 -33.84 15.48 0.25
C PRO A 386 -34.99 15.07 -0.66
N GLU A 387 -36.22 15.52 -0.33
CA GLU A 387 -37.40 15.14 -1.12
C GLU A 387 -37.02 15.29 -2.59
N PRO A 388 -37.16 14.23 -3.40
CA PRO A 388 -36.74 14.29 -4.79
C PRO A 388 -37.37 15.55 -5.39
N GLU A 389 -36.54 16.36 -6.07
CA GLU A 389 -37.06 17.54 -6.76
C GLU A 389 -38.31 17.10 -7.53
N PRO A 390 -39.44 17.82 -7.37
CA PRO A 390 -40.71 17.38 -7.92
C PRO A 390 -40.48 17.05 -9.39
N GLU A 391 -40.77 15.81 -9.77
CA GLU A 391 -40.59 15.35 -11.14
C GLU A 391 -41.21 16.40 -12.07
N PRO A 392 -40.48 16.85 -13.12
CA PRO A 392 -41.05 17.77 -14.07
C PRO A 392 -42.39 17.21 -14.53
N GLU A 393 -43.46 18.03 -14.44
CA GLU A 393 -44.80 17.60 -14.81
C GLU A 393 -44.74 16.86 -16.15
N PRO A 394 -45.29 15.64 -16.25
CA PRO A 394 -45.13 14.83 -17.44
C PRO A 394 -45.65 15.61 -18.63
N GLU A 395 -44.76 15.85 -19.61
CA GLU A 395 -45.21 16.26 -20.93
C GLU A 395 -46.17 15.18 -21.43
N VAL A 396 -47.37 15.60 -21.81
CA VAL A 396 -48.46 14.72 -22.24
C VAL A 396 -48.00 13.92 -23.46
N GLU A 397 -47.53 12.70 -23.23
CA GLU A 397 -47.24 11.75 -24.30
C GLU A 397 -48.57 11.29 -24.95
N PRO A 398 -48.63 11.19 -26.29
CA PRO A 398 -49.81 10.72 -26.99
C PRO A 398 -50.07 9.22 -26.73
N GLU A 399 -51.35 8.90 -26.47
CA GLU A 399 -51.90 7.54 -26.29
C GLU A 399 -51.34 6.52 -27.30
N VAL A 400 -50.67 5.47 -26.79
CA VAL A 400 -50.25 4.29 -27.56
C VAL A 400 -51.19 3.12 -27.23
N GLU A 401 -51.73 2.48 -28.28
CA GLU A 401 -52.63 1.33 -28.22
C GLU A 401 -51.96 0.07 -27.61
N PRO A 402 -52.73 -0.82 -26.94
CA PRO A 402 -52.18 -1.94 -26.20
C PRO A 402 -51.78 -3.14 -27.07
N GLU A 403 -50.55 -3.62 -26.91
CA GLU A 403 -50.11 -4.95 -27.35
C GLU A 403 -50.04 -5.96 -26.20
N ALA A 404 -50.20 -7.24 -26.58
CA ALA A 404 -50.66 -8.35 -25.77
C ALA A 404 -49.60 -9.01 -24.87
N GLU A 405 -50.09 -9.50 -23.73
CA GLU A 405 -49.36 -10.27 -22.72
C GLU A 405 -48.79 -11.61 -23.25
N THR A 406 -47.60 -11.98 -22.76
CA THR A 406 -47.13 -13.37 -22.74
C THR A 406 -46.59 -13.77 -21.35
N PRO A 407 -46.67 -15.06 -20.98
CA PRO A 407 -46.75 -15.47 -19.58
C PRO A 407 -45.42 -15.87 -18.95
N THR A 408 -45.42 -15.77 -17.63
CA THR A 408 -44.43 -16.16 -16.62
C THR A 408 -44.07 -17.65 -16.63
N THR A 409 -42.80 -17.94 -16.33
CA THR A 409 -42.35 -19.25 -15.84
C THR A 409 -41.61 -19.12 -14.51
N SER A 410 -42.14 -19.81 -13.50
CA SER A 410 -41.63 -20.02 -12.15
C SER A 410 -40.82 -21.30 -12.02
N ALA A 411 -39.78 -21.33 -11.18
CA ALA A 411 -39.24 -22.46 -10.39
C ALA A 411 -37.81 -22.10 -9.94
N SER A 412 -37.23 -22.52 -8.81
CA SER A 412 -37.66 -23.25 -7.63
C SER A 412 -36.51 -23.20 -6.60
N LYS A 413 -36.89 -23.30 -5.32
CA LYS A 413 -36.10 -23.53 -4.09
C LYS A 413 -34.89 -24.46 -4.18
N SER A 414 -33.91 -24.24 -3.29
CA SER A 414 -33.45 -25.28 -2.35
C SER A 414 -32.78 -24.68 -1.10
N ASP A 415 -33.23 -25.17 0.05
CA ASP A 415 -32.77 -24.89 1.41
C ASP A 415 -31.43 -25.58 1.74
N GLY A 416 -30.68 -24.96 2.66
CA GLY A 416 -30.08 -25.64 3.83
C GLY A 416 -28.66 -26.18 3.72
N CYS A 417 -27.76 -25.69 4.59
CA CYS A 417 -27.27 -26.50 5.72
C CYS A 417 -26.38 -25.69 6.67
N SER A 418 -26.76 -25.75 7.95
CA SER A 418 -26.01 -25.33 9.13
C SER A 418 -24.87 -26.30 9.47
N GLY A 419 -23.76 -25.77 9.99
CA GLY A 419 -22.74 -26.57 10.66
C GLY A 419 -21.80 -25.68 11.48
N GLY A 420 -22.03 -25.62 12.79
CA GLY A 420 -21.10 -25.00 13.74
C GLY A 420 -20.04 -25.99 14.23
N GLY A 421 -18.91 -25.47 14.71
CA GLY A 421 -17.94 -26.29 15.42
C GLY A 421 -16.59 -25.63 15.72
N ARG A 422 -16.51 -25.06 16.94
CA ARG A 422 -15.37 -25.06 17.90
C ARG A 422 -14.01 -24.47 17.48
N ALA A 423 -13.66 -23.43 18.23
CA ALA A 423 -12.34 -22.86 18.48
C ALA A 423 -11.26 -23.88 18.85
N ALA A 424 -10.03 -23.59 18.40
CA ALA A 424 -8.79 -24.16 18.92
C ALA A 424 -7.69 -23.06 18.93
N ASP A 425 -7.22 -22.73 20.14
CA ASP A 425 -5.97 -22.02 20.40
C ASP A 425 -4.77 -22.76 19.79
N TRP A 426 -3.98 -22.15 18.92
CA TRP A 426 -2.56 -22.50 18.70
C TRP A 426 -1.74 -21.29 18.24
N GLY A 427 -0.80 -20.89 19.09
CA GLY A 427 0.19 -19.86 18.80
C GLY A 427 1.29 -20.31 17.82
N ALA A 428 1.92 -19.28 17.25
CA ALA A 428 3.01 -19.24 16.29
C ALA A 428 3.99 -20.43 16.34
N LEU A 429 4.13 -21.10 15.19
CA LEU A 429 5.20 -22.07 14.94
C LEU A 429 5.72 -21.93 13.50
N SER A 430 6.84 -21.22 13.42
CA SER A 430 7.90 -21.16 12.41
C SER A 430 7.66 -21.85 11.06
N LEU A 431 7.63 -21.02 10.01
CA LEU A 431 7.56 -21.28 8.55
C LEU A 431 8.22 -22.58 8.06
N ILE A 432 9.35 -23.00 8.65
CA ILE A 432 10.12 -24.20 8.28
C ILE A 432 9.35 -25.50 8.60
N THR A 433 8.56 -25.53 9.67
CA THR A 433 7.78 -26.73 10.07
C THR A 433 6.58 -26.94 9.15
N TYR A 434 6.00 -25.85 8.65
CA TYR A 434 4.86 -25.86 7.75
C TYR A 434 5.21 -26.41 6.36
N LEU A 435 6.37 -26.07 5.80
CA LEU A 435 6.84 -26.61 4.51
C LEU A 435 6.98 -28.14 4.53
N GLY A 436 7.42 -28.71 5.66
CA GLY A 436 7.48 -30.16 5.85
C GLY A 436 6.10 -30.84 5.90
N LEU A 437 5.12 -30.21 6.55
CA LEU A 437 3.76 -30.73 6.69
C LEU A 437 2.92 -30.55 5.41
N TRP A 438 3.13 -29.46 4.67
CA TRP A 438 2.49 -29.18 3.38
C TRP A 438 2.90 -30.19 2.30
N ALA A 439 4.21 -30.49 2.19
CA ALA A 439 4.71 -31.53 1.29
C ALA A 439 4.14 -32.93 1.63
N LEU A 440 3.94 -33.22 2.91
CA LEU A 440 3.31 -34.47 3.38
C LEU A 440 1.80 -34.55 3.08
N ARG A 441 1.09 -33.41 3.02
CA ARG A 441 -0.34 -33.36 2.64
C ARG A 441 -0.55 -33.54 1.14
N ARG A 442 0.29 -32.96 0.27
CA ARG A 442 0.19 -33.10 -1.20
C ARG A 442 0.60 -34.51 -1.69
N GLY A 443 1.58 -35.14 -1.04
CA GLY A 443 1.99 -36.52 -1.35
C GLY A 443 0.90 -37.59 -1.18
N ARG A 444 -0.27 -37.26 -0.60
CA ARG A 444 -1.41 -38.17 -0.43
C ARG A 444 -2.49 -38.07 -1.51
N ARG A 445 -2.46 -37.06 -2.40
CA ARG A 445 -3.50 -36.86 -3.44
C ARG A 445 -3.15 -37.38 -4.84
N LEU A 446 -1.96 -37.92 -5.06
CA LEU A 446 -1.58 -38.55 -6.32
C LEU A 446 -1.42 -40.06 -6.14
N LYS A 447 -2.54 -40.80 -6.15
CA LYS A 447 -2.52 -42.21 -6.56
C LYS A 447 -3.10 -42.29 -7.96
N PRO A 448 -2.35 -42.77 -8.97
CA PRO A 448 -2.94 -43.05 -10.27
C PRO A 448 -3.93 -44.22 -10.14
N GLU A 449 -5.09 -44.10 -10.77
CA GLU A 449 -6.01 -45.23 -10.94
C GLU A 449 -5.32 -46.31 -11.81
N PRO A 450 -5.34 -47.59 -11.40
CA PRO A 450 -4.74 -48.66 -12.18
C PRO A 450 -5.62 -49.01 -13.39
N SER A 451 -4.96 -49.17 -14.54
CA SER A 451 -5.48 -49.73 -15.79
C SER A 451 -5.79 -51.22 -15.71
#